data_AF-A0AAA9TJN5-F1
#
_entry.id   AF-A0AAA9TJN5-F1
#
_cell.length_a   1.000
_cell.length_b   1.000
_cell.length_c   1.000
_cell.angle_alpha   90.00
_cell.angle_beta   90.00
_cell.angle_gamma   90.00
#
_symmetry.space_group_name_H-M   'P 1'
#
loop_
_entity.id
_entity.type
_entity.pdbx_description
1 polymer ?
#
loop_
_entity_poly.entity_id
_entity_poly.type
_entity_poly.pdbx_seq_one_letter_code
_entity_poly.pdbx_strand_id
1 'polypeptide(L)'
;MLTKFWPRAGAVSLPFWSSQPGQKIDLHSRCKPQSPTLRGIIDFLISQHPIARVLREHLVFKIAPMLNPDGVYLGNYRCSLMGFDLNRHWLDPSPWAHPTLHGVKQLIIQMYNDPKTSLEFYIDIHAHSTMMNGFMYGNIFEDEERFQRQAVFPKLLCQNAEDFSYSSTSFNRDAVKAGTGRRFLGGLLDHTSYCYTLEVSFYSYTIGGTTAAVPYTEEAYMKLGRNVARTFLDYYRLNAMVEKVAIPMPRLRPGAEPEASGEMRPAGDTES
;
A
#
# COMPACT_ATOMS: atom_id res chain seq x y z
N MET A 1 30.24 -31.08 36.34
CA MET A 1 29.70 -32.00 35.32
C MET A 1 28.27 -32.34 35.70
N LEU A 2 27.35 -32.42 34.71
CA LEU A 2 25.86 -32.44 34.75
C LEU A 2 25.26 -31.08 34.30
N THR A 3 25.03 -30.86 32.99
CA THR A 3 23.87 -31.25 32.14
C THR A 3 22.63 -30.35 32.32
N LYS A 4 22.23 -29.60 31.27
CA LYS A 4 21.06 -29.89 30.40
C LYS A 4 20.54 -28.64 29.64
N PHE A 5 20.40 -28.84 28.32
CA PHE A 5 19.35 -28.36 27.41
C PHE A 5 19.11 -26.85 27.22
N TRP A 6 19.46 -26.37 26.02
CA TRP A 6 18.80 -25.23 25.36
C TRP A 6 18.08 -25.77 24.11
N PRO A 7 16.75 -25.62 23.96
CA PRO A 7 16.09 -25.97 22.71
C PRO A 7 16.48 -24.96 21.63
N ARG A 8 16.81 -25.48 20.44
CA ARG A 8 16.92 -24.71 19.20
C ARG A 8 15.65 -23.87 19.02
N ALA A 9 15.79 -22.57 18.81
CA ALA A 9 14.71 -21.71 18.35
C ALA A 9 14.22 -22.25 17.01
N GLY A 10 13.07 -22.92 17.03
CA GLY A 10 12.35 -23.32 15.83
C GLY A 10 11.98 -22.09 15.03
N ALA A 11 12.14 -22.19 13.71
CA ALA A 11 11.51 -21.28 12.78
C ALA A 11 10.01 -21.24 13.09
N VAL A 12 9.51 -20.11 13.57
CA VAL A 12 8.08 -19.83 13.62
C VAL A 12 7.65 -19.63 12.17
N SER A 13 7.27 -20.73 11.51
CA SER A 13 6.54 -20.67 10.26
C SER A 13 5.21 -19.97 10.55
N LEU A 14 5.08 -18.70 10.17
CA LEU A 14 3.81 -18.00 10.21
C LEU A 14 2.93 -18.63 9.12
N PRO A 15 1.86 -19.37 9.45
CA PRO A 15 1.03 -20.09 8.46
C PRO A 15 0.08 -19.13 7.71
N PHE A 16 0.46 -17.87 7.58
CA PHE A 16 -0.45 -16.77 7.30
C PHE A 16 -0.54 -16.41 5.80
N TRP A 17 0.41 -16.86 4.99
CA TRP A 17 0.53 -16.49 3.57
C TRP A 17 0.56 -17.75 2.70
N SER A 18 -0.60 -18.18 2.20
CA SER A 18 -0.65 -19.10 1.05
C SER A 18 -0.23 -18.33 -0.21
N SER A 19 0.56 -18.95 -1.08
CA SER A 19 1.17 -18.31 -2.26
C SER A 19 0.16 -17.59 -3.17
N GLN A 20 0.00 -16.28 -2.94
CA GLN A 20 -0.62 -15.37 -3.89
C GLN A 20 0.48 -14.89 -4.87
N PRO A 21 0.16 -14.63 -6.15
CA PRO A 21 1.11 -14.03 -7.10
C PRO A 21 1.71 -12.76 -6.50
N GLY A 22 3.01 -12.54 -6.73
CA GLY A 22 3.79 -11.51 -6.03
C GLY A 22 3.17 -10.12 -6.14
N GLN A 23 2.61 -9.63 -5.03
CA GLN A 23 1.98 -8.32 -4.93
C GLN A 23 3.05 -7.24 -5.10
N LYS A 24 2.78 -6.29 -5.99
CA LYS A 24 3.71 -5.20 -6.31
C LYS A 24 3.19 -3.87 -5.80
N ILE A 25 4.12 -3.09 -5.27
CA ILE A 25 3.89 -1.71 -4.82
C ILE A 25 4.80 -0.81 -5.63
N ASP A 26 4.24 0.21 -6.25
CA ASP A 26 5.00 1.15 -7.06
C ASP A 26 5.03 2.56 -6.44
N LEU A 27 6.25 3.08 -6.21
CA LEU A 27 6.51 4.33 -5.50
C LEU A 27 7.37 5.28 -6.35
N HIS A 28 6.96 6.53 -6.46
CA HIS A 28 7.65 7.53 -7.26
C HIS A 28 7.84 8.84 -6.50
N SER A 29 8.94 9.55 -6.76
CA SER A 29 9.19 10.90 -6.23
C SER A 29 9.67 11.85 -7.34
N ARG A 30 9.35 13.15 -7.21
CA ARG A 30 9.57 14.15 -8.28
C ARG A 30 10.50 15.31 -7.91
N CYS A 31 10.63 15.69 -6.64
CA CYS A 31 11.31 16.93 -6.22
C CYS A 31 12.31 16.75 -5.07
N LYS A 32 13.28 17.69 -4.95
CA LYS A 32 14.33 17.68 -3.90
C LYS A 32 13.82 17.49 -2.46
N PRO A 33 12.72 18.13 -2.01
CA PRO A 33 12.26 17.98 -0.63
C PRO A 33 11.58 16.62 -0.35
N GLN A 34 11.23 15.87 -1.39
CA GLN A 34 10.60 14.54 -1.30
C GLN A 34 11.66 13.43 -1.26
N SER A 35 12.92 13.76 -1.58
CA SER A 35 14.00 12.77 -1.61
C SER A 35 14.28 12.15 -0.25
N PRO A 36 14.21 12.86 0.90
CA PRO A 36 14.46 12.23 2.19
C PRO A 36 13.32 11.31 2.62
N THR A 37 12.05 11.62 2.29
CA THR A 37 10.93 10.71 2.56
C THR A 37 11.06 9.41 1.78
N LEU A 38 11.33 9.49 0.47
CA LEU A 38 11.54 8.28 -0.32
C LEU A 38 12.81 7.53 0.10
N ARG A 39 13.86 8.27 0.49
CA ARG A 39 15.07 7.67 1.08
C ARG A 39 14.76 6.89 2.34
N GLY A 40 13.94 7.43 3.24
CA GLY A 40 13.48 6.75 4.44
C GLY A 40 12.74 5.43 4.14
N ILE A 41 11.90 5.43 3.09
CA ILE A 41 11.25 4.20 2.60
C ILE A 41 12.30 3.17 2.16
N ILE A 42 13.21 3.58 1.26
CA ILE A 42 14.23 2.69 0.69
C ILE A 42 15.14 2.13 1.79
N ASP A 43 15.69 3.00 2.64
CA ASP A 43 16.61 2.61 3.72
C ASP A 43 15.96 1.63 4.70
N PHE A 44 14.69 1.85 5.05
CA PHE A 44 13.96 0.88 5.86
C PHE A 44 13.76 -0.44 5.10
N LEU A 45 13.30 -0.38 3.85
CA LEU A 45 13.03 -1.56 3.04
C LEU A 45 14.27 -2.39 2.72
N ILE A 46 15.48 -1.85 2.76
CA ILE A 46 16.73 -2.61 2.59
C ILE A 46 17.39 -3.00 3.92
N SER A 47 16.92 -2.45 5.03
CA SER A 47 17.49 -2.72 6.35
C SER A 47 17.27 -4.17 6.82
N GLN A 48 17.96 -4.54 7.90
CA GLN A 48 17.78 -5.82 8.59
C GLN A 48 16.60 -5.83 9.56
N HIS A 49 15.76 -4.79 9.56
CA HIS A 49 14.60 -4.73 10.42
C HIS A 49 13.65 -5.92 10.13
N PRO A 50 13.13 -6.64 11.15
CA PRO A 50 12.29 -7.82 10.93
C PRO A 50 11.07 -7.55 10.05
N ILE A 51 10.40 -6.41 10.24
CA ILE A 51 9.29 -5.97 9.38
C ILE A 51 9.74 -5.84 7.92
N ALA A 52 10.89 -5.22 7.65
CA ALA A 52 11.38 -5.02 6.29
C ALA A 52 11.71 -6.35 5.60
N ARG A 53 12.25 -7.32 6.36
CA ARG A 53 12.47 -8.69 5.85
C ARG A 53 11.16 -9.36 5.43
N VAL A 54 10.15 -9.33 6.29
CA VAL A 54 8.82 -9.89 5.98
C VAL A 54 8.23 -9.21 4.75
N LEU A 55 8.31 -7.88 4.65
CA LEU A 55 7.83 -7.15 3.48
C LEU A 55 8.55 -7.59 2.20
N ARG A 56 9.89 -7.72 2.21
CA ARG A 56 10.67 -8.17 1.04
C ARG A 56 10.39 -9.63 0.64
N GLU A 57 9.99 -10.47 1.58
CA GLU A 57 9.66 -11.88 1.32
C GLU A 57 8.31 -12.04 0.60
N HIS A 58 7.38 -11.09 0.76
CA HIS A 58 6.01 -11.21 0.28
C HIS A 58 5.62 -10.17 -0.78
N LEU A 59 6.31 -9.03 -0.81
CA LEU A 59 5.99 -7.88 -1.65
C LEU A 59 7.18 -7.50 -2.52
N VAL A 60 6.89 -7.07 -3.74
CA VAL A 60 7.90 -6.51 -4.64
C VAL A 60 7.68 -5.00 -4.75
N PHE A 61 8.64 -4.23 -4.24
CA PHE A 61 8.63 -2.78 -4.37
C PHE A 61 9.32 -2.37 -5.68
N LYS A 62 8.61 -1.63 -6.53
CA LYS A 62 9.16 -0.86 -7.64
C LYS A 62 9.25 0.58 -7.20
N ILE A 63 10.45 1.16 -7.32
CA ILE A 63 10.72 2.50 -6.81
C ILE A 63 11.46 3.27 -7.87
N ALA A 64 10.89 4.36 -8.37
CA ALA A 64 11.62 5.35 -9.16
C ALA A 64 12.01 6.53 -8.24
N PRO A 65 13.29 6.65 -7.86
CA PRO A 65 13.74 7.61 -6.86
C PRO A 65 13.54 9.07 -7.29
N MET A 66 13.57 9.34 -8.59
CA MET A 66 13.46 10.68 -9.13
C MET A 66 12.90 10.66 -10.55
N LEU A 67 11.74 11.29 -10.76
CA LEU A 67 11.12 11.41 -12.07
C LEU A 67 11.64 12.60 -12.89
N ASN A 68 12.24 13.60 -12.24
CA ASN A 68 12.71 14.83 -12.90
C ASN A 68 14.17 15.17 -12.55
N PRO A 69 15.14 14.31 -12.91
CA PRO A 69 16.54 14.53 -12.57
C PRO A 69 17.10 15.83 -13.17
N ASP A 70 16.76 16.15 -14.41
CA ASP A 70 17.28 17.33 -15.10
C ASP A 70 16.75 18.63 -14.49
N GLY A 71 15.43 18.69 -14.22
CA GLY A 71 14.83 19.85 -13.55
C GLY A 71 15.43 20.06 -12.17
N VAL A 72 15.61 18.98 -11.40
CA VAL A 72 16.23 19.00 -10.08
C VAL A 72 17.67 19.50 -10.14
N TYR A 73 18.48 19.01 -11.07
CA TYR A 73 19.87 19.44 -11.25
C TYR A 73 19.97 20.95 -11.51
N LEU A 74 19.06 21.49 -12.34
CA LEU A 74 19.01 22.90 -12.71
C LEU A 74 18.31 23.80 -11.69
N GLY A 75 17.80 23.25 -10.59
CA GLY A 75 17.10 24.02 -9.56
C GLY A 75 15.61 24.28 -9.82
N ASN A 76 15.03 23.67 -10.86
CA ASN A 76 13.58 23.68 -11.05
C ASN A 76 12.91 22.80 -9.98
N TYR A 77 11.95 23.38 -9.28
CA TYR A 77 11.19 22.66 -8.25
C TYR A 77 9.90 22.01 -8.76
N ARG A 78 9.41 22.42 -9.94
CA ARG A 78 8.10 22.00 -10.48
C ARG A 78 8.14 21.47 -11.91
N CYS A 79 8.94 22.10 -12.77
CA CYS A 79 8.97 21.79 -14.19
C CYS A 79 10.23 21.00 -14.59
N SER A 80 10.14 20.27 -15.70
CA SER A 80 11.30 19.64 -16.35
C SER A 80 12.26 20.68 -16.93
N LEU A 81 13.38 20.23 -17.49
CA LEU A 81 14.31 21.08 -18.25
C LEU A 81 13.60 21.89 -19.34
N MET A 82 12.60 21.29 -20.02
CA MET A 82 11.85 21.95 -21.09
C MET A 82 10.66 22.78 -20.59
N GLY A 83 10.49 22.95 -19.28
CA GLY A 83 9.40 23.75 -18.70
C GLY A 83 8.08 23.01 -18.49
N PHE A 84 8.01 21.69 -18.74
CA PHE A 84 6.79 20.91 -18.58
C PHE A 84 6.54 20.47 -17.13
N ASP A 85 5.30 20.61 -16.64
CA ASP A 85 4.85 19.96 -15.39
C ASP A 85 4.57 18.48 -15.69
N LEU A 86 5.52 17.60 -15.38
CA LEU A 86 5.40 16.17 -15.63
C LEU A 86 4.13 15.55 -15.02
N ASN A 87 3.53 16.15 -13.98
CA ASN A 87 2.31 15.62 -13.38
C ASN A 87 1.04 16.15 -14.07
N ARG A 88 1.17 16.67 -15.30
CA ARG A 88 0.05 17.00 -16.20
C ARG A 88 0.08 16.21 -17.50
N HIS A 89 1.12 15.39 -17.73
CA HIS A 89 1.36 14.68 -18.98
C HIS A 89 1.17 13.16 -18.88
N TRP A 90 0.47 12.64 -17.86
CA TRP A 90 0.24 11.19 -17.75
C TRP A 90 -0.63 10.60 -18.86
N LEU A 91 -1.55 11.39 -19.40
CA LEU A 91 -2.44 10.96 -20.48
C LEU A 91 -1.64 10.54 -21.72
N ASP A 92 -0.74 11.41 -22.18
CA ASP A 92 0.09 11.19 -23.36
C ASP A 92 1.52 11.73 -23.17
N PRO A 93 2.40 10.98 -22.46
CA PRO A 93 3.77 11.39 -22.26
C PRO A 93 4.60 11.12 -23.51
N SER A 94 5.09 12.17 -24.17
CA SER A 94 6.10 12.05 -25.23
C SER A 94 7.37 11.30 -24.75
N PRO A 95 7.82 10.25 -25.45
CA PRO A 95 9.09 9.57 -25.14
C PRO A 95 10.32 10.47 -25.26
N TRP A 96 10.24 11.53 -26.06
CA TRP A 96 11.32 12.48 -26.27
C TRP A 96 11.31 13.62 -25.25
N ALA A 97 10.15 14.24 -24.99
CA ALA A 97 10.05 15.37 -24.06
C ALA A 97 9.91 14.94 -22.59
N HIS A 98 9.36 13.74 -22.34
CA HIS A 98 9.08 13.20 -21.00
C HIS A 98 9.59 11.77 -20.84
N PRO A 99 10.87 11.47 -21.14
CA PRO A 99 11.39 10.10 -21.22
C PRO A 99 11.21 9.31 -19.91
N THR A 100 11.43 9.96 -18.76
CA THR A 100 11.27 9.34 -17.44
C THR A 100 9.82 8.96 -17.13
N LEU A 101 8.88 9.89 -17.39
CA LEU A 101 7.45 9.67 -17.21
C LEU A 101 6.94 8.60 -18.16
N HIS A 102 7.36 8.63 -19.42
CA HIS A 102 7.02 7.63 -20.41
C HIS A 102 7.51 6.25 -19.97
N GLY A 103 8.79 6.11 -19.58
CA GLY A 103 9.36 4.85 -19.11
C GLY A 103 8.63 4.27 -17.90
N VAL A 104 8.33 5.10 -16.90
CA VAL A 104 7.54 4.70 -15.73
C VAL A 104 6.13 4.25 -16.11
N LYS A 105 5.43 5.00 -16.98
CA LYS A 105 4.10 4.63 -17.45
C LYS A 105 4.13 3.27 -18.16
N GLN A 106 5.12 3.03 -19.03
CA GLN A 106 5.28 1.74 -19.71
C GLN A 106 5.52 0.60 -18.71
N LEU A 107 6.37 0.81 -17.69
CA LEU A 107 6.60 -0.19 -16.64
C LEU A 107 5.31 -0.54 -15.89
N ILE A 108 4.53 0.47 -15.50
CA ILE A 108 3.24 0.27 -14.81
C ILE A 108 2.27 -0.53 -15.68
N ILE A 109 2.13 -0.17 -16.95
CA ILE A 109 1.25 -0.86 -17.90
C ILE A 109 1.72 -2.30 -18.13
N GLN A 110 3.03 -2.53 -18.26
CA GLN A 110 3.60 -3.88 -18.39
C GLN A 110 3.32 -4.73 -17.16
N MET A 111 3.43 -4.17 -15.96
CA MET A 111 3.11 -4.89 -14.71
C MET A 111 1.62 -5.19 -14.59
N TYR A 112 0.77 -4.25 -14.97
CA TYR A 112 -0.68 -4.42 -14.93
C TYR A 112 -1.16 -5.50 -15.91
N ASN A 113 -0.55 -5.59 -17.09
CA ASN A 113 -0.90 -6.58 -18.11
C ASN A 113 -0.28 -7.96 -17.89
N ASP A 114 0.65 -8.11 -16.93
CA ASP A 114 1.26 -9.40 -16.61
C ASP A 114 0.34 -10.18 -15.66
N PRO A 115 -0.26 -11.31 -16.10
CA PRO A 115 -1.20 -12.08 -15.28
C PRO A 115 -0.56 -12.72 -14.03
N LYS A 116 0.78 -12.74 -13.95
CA LYS A 116 1.52 -13.23 -12.76
C LYS A 116 1.79 -12.12 -11.74
N THR A 117 1.39 -10.89 -12.05
CA THR A 117 1.65 -9.70 -11.25
C THR A 117 0.33 -9.10 -10.78
N SER A 118 0.21 -8.82 -9.48
CA SER A 118 -0.88 -8.01 -8.93
C SER A 118 -0.31 -6.65 -8.52
N LEU A 119 -0.75 -5.56 -9.17
CA LEU A 119 -0.33 -4.19 -8.84
C LEU A 119 -1.36 -3.56 -7.90
N GLU A 120 -1.12 -3.58 -6.58
CA GLU A 120 -2.12 -3.11 -5.62
C GLU A 120 -1.96 -1.65 -5.24
N PHE A 121 -0.73 -1.13 -5.27
CA PHE A 121 -0.46 0.25 -4.85
C PHE A 121 0.35 1.00 -5.87
N TYR A 122 -0.10 2.22 -6.13
CA TYR A 122 0.67 3.29 -6.74
C TYR A 122 0.68 4.49 -5.79
N ILE A 123 1.85 4.98 -5.41
CA ILE A 123 2.00 6.19 -4.58
C ILE A 123 2.96 7.17 -5.25
N ASP A 124 2.43 8.33 -5.64
CA ASP A 124 3.22 9.47 -6.13
C ASP A 124 3.53 10.39 -4.94
N ILE A 125 4.79 10.48 -4.53
CA ILE A 125 5.23 11.30 -3.40
C ILE A 125 5.50 12.71 -3.92
N HIS A 126 4.79 13.67 -3.34
CA HIS A 126 4.84 15.09 -3.63
C HIS A 126 5.17 15.88 -2.36
N ALA A 127 5.44 17.17 -2.55
CA ALA A 127 5.69 18.08 -1.46
C ALA A 127 4.86 19.34 -1.67
N HIS A 128 4.37 19.86 -0.55
CA HIS A 128 3.27 20.78 -0.53
C HIS A 128 3.69 22.08 0.16
N SER A 129 3.39 23.22 -0.47
CA SER A 129 3.92 24.52 -0.05
C SER A 129 3.01 25.30 0.90
N THR A 130 1.78 24.88 1.13
CA THR A 130 0.83 25.67 1.92
C THR A 130 0.35 24.92 3.15
N MET A 131 -0.13 23.68 2.97
CA MET A 131 -0.56 22.83 4.08
C MET A 131 0.61 22.24 4.86
N MET A 132 0.40 22.10 6.17
CA MET A 132 1.29 21.42 7.11
C MET A 132 1.06 19.90 7.08
N ASN A 133 1.95 19.15 7.73
CA ASN A 133 1.90 17.67 7.87
C ASN A 133 2.09 16.91 6.54
N GLY A 134 2.20 15.59 6.65
CA GLY A 134 1.97 14.66 5.53
C GLY A 134 0.49 14.33 5.39
N PHE A 135 -0.03 14.22 4.17
CA PHE A 135 -1.42 13.81 3.91
C PHE A 135 -1.54 13.16 2.53
N MET A 136 -2.64 12.47 2.27
CA MET A 136 -2.85 11.79 1.00
C MET A 136 -4.02 12.35 0.20
N TYR A 137 -3.87 12.31 -1.12
CA TYR A 137 -4.96 12.44 -2.05
C TYR A 137 -5.27 11.08 -2.68
N GLY A 138 -6.53 10.65 -2.61
CA GLY A 138 -7.04 9.44 -3.27
C GLY A 138 -8.12 9.76 -4.30
N ASN A 139 -8.70 8.74 -4.93
CA ASN A 139 -9.76 8.91 -5.94
C ASN A 139 -11.13 8.70 -5.30
N ILE A 140 -12.18 9.35 -5.82
CA ILE A 140 -13.56 8.92 -5.53
C ILE A 140 -13.90 7.75 -6.44
N PHE A 141 -14.46 6.68 -5.86
CA PHE A 141 -15.01 5.54 -6.55
C PHE A 141 -16.52 5.47 -6.29
N GLU A 142 -17.28 4.99 -7.26
CA GLU A 142 -18.74 4.79 -7.11
C GLU A 142 -19.03 3.57 -6.23
N ASP A 143 -18.14 2.58 -6.24
CA ASP A 143 -18.16 1.42 -5.38
C ASP A 143 -17.74 1.82 -3.94
N GLU A 144 -18.69 1.73 -3.00
CA GLU A 144 -18.47 2.06 -1.59
C GLU A 144 -17.46 1.12 -0.92
N GLU A 145 -17.43 -0.17 -1.27
CA GLU A 145 -16.49 -1.13 -0.70
C GLU A 145 -15.05 -0.81 -1.12
N ARG A 146 -14.85 -0.48 -2.40
CA ARG A 146 -13.56 0.02 -2.91
C ARG A 146 -13.17 1.32 -2.23
N PHE A 147 -14.12 2.23 -2.00
CA PHE A 147 -13.87 3.46 -1.26
C PHE A 147 -13.44 3.19 0.19
N GLN A 148 -14.10 2.27 0.88
CA GLN A 148 -13.72 1.89 2.24
C GLN A 148 -12.33 1.26 2.29
N ARG A 149 -12.00 0.36 1.34
CA ARG A 149 -10.68 -0.28 1.26
C ARG A 149 -9.55 0.71 1.03
N GLN A 150 -9.72 1.69 0.14
CA GLN A 150 -8.67 2.71 -0.05
C GLN A 150 -8.46 3.61 1.19
N ALA A 151 -9.48 3.79 2.03
CA ALA A 151 -9.38 4.62 3.22
C ALA A 151 -8.58 3.94 4.34
N VAL A 152 -8.39 2.61 4.28
CA VAL A 152 -7.67 1.83 5.29
C VAL A 152 -6.20 2.26 5.38
N PHE A 153 -5.49 2.36 4.25
CA PHE A 153 -4.06 2.65 4.27
C PHE A 153 -3.73 4.04 4.87
N PRO A 154 -4.37 5.15 4.46
CA PRO A 154 -4.14 6.45 5.08
C PRO A 154 -4.54 6.48 6.57
N LYS A 155 -5.57 5.72 6.96
CA LYS A 155 -5.98 5.63 8.37
C LYS A 155 -4.94 4.91 9.24
N LEU A 156 -4.37 3.80 8.75
CA LEU A 156 -3.27 3.12 9.42
C LEU A 156 -2.01 3.98 9.46
N LEU A 157 -1.71 4.72 8.38
CA LEU A 157 -0.57 5.63 8.36
C LEU A 157 -0.70 6.75 9.42
N CYS A 158 -1.90 7.29 9.61
CA CYS A 158 -2.18 8.26 10.67
C CYS A 158 -1.93 7.70 12.08
N GLN A 159 -2.10 6.40 12.29
CA GLN A 159 -1.78 5.76 13.58
C GLN A 159 -0.27 5.55 13.75
N ASN A 160 0.43 5.31 12.64
CA ASN A 160 1.87 5.02 12.63
C ASN A 160 2.76 6.28 12.56
N ALA A 161 2.23 7.41 12.11
CA ALA A 161 2.95 8.65 11.87
C ALA A 161 2.23 9.84 12.52
N GLU A 162 2.82 10.39 13.58
CA GLU A 162 2.31 11.58 14.30
C GLU A 162 2.26 12.84 13.44
N ASP A 163 3.10 12.89 12.39
CA ASP A 163 3.22 13.98 11.45
C ASP A 163 2.32 13.79 10.22
N PHE A 164 1.54 12.69 10.15
CA PHE A 164 0.54 12.46 9.12
C PHE A 164 -0.86 12.92 9.57
N SER A 165 -1.57 13.62 8.70
CA SER A 165 -2.91 14.17 8.94
C SER A 165 -3.95 13.43 8.12
N TYR A 166 -4.73 12.57 8.79
CA TYR A 166 -5.90 11.95 8.16
C TYR A 166 -7.02 12.97 7.88
N SER A 167 -7.17 14.01 8.70
CA SER A 167 -8.16 15.08 8.47
C SER A 167 -7.87 15.89 7.21
N SER A 168 -6.60 16.03 6.83
CA SER A 168 -6.18 16.68 5.57
C SER A 168 -6.19 15.73 4.38
N THR A 169 -6.35 14.42 4.61
CA THR A 169 -6.43 13.42 3.55
C THR A 169 -7.79 13.53 2.85
N SER A 170 -7.76 13.63 1.52
CA SER A 170 -8.96 13.91 0.73
C SER A 170 -9.07 12.99 -0.48
N PHE A 171 -10.30 12.59 -0.79
CA PHE A 171 -10.64 11.80 -1.97
C PHE A 171 -11.46 12.67 -2.90
N ASN A 172 -11.02 12.83 -4.15
CA ASN A 172 -11.71 13.71 -5.10
C ASN A 172 -11.71 13.16 -6.54
N ARG A 173 -12.51 13.82 -7.39
CA ARG A 173 -12.66 13.53 -8.84
C ARG A 173 -12.43 14.77 -9.69
N ASP A 174 -11.58 15.69 -9.23
CA ASP A 174 -11.40 17.01 -9.85
C ASP A 174 -10.92 16.90 -11.30
N ALA A 175 -11.66 17.52 -12.23
CA ALA A 175 -11.37 17.47 -13.66
C ALA A 175 -10.00 18.08 -13.99
N VAL A 176 -9.60 19.15 -13.31
CA VAL A 176 -8.30 19.82 -13.47
C VAL A 176 -7.12 18.89 -13.12
N LYS A 177 -7.37 17.85 -12.32
CA LYS A 177 -6.36 16.87 -11.91
C LYS A 177 -6.35 15.64 -12.83
N ALA A 178 -7.19 15.54 -13.84
CA ALA A 178 -7.30 14.35 -14.70
C ALA A 178 -5.95 13.93 -15.32
N GLY A 179 -5.06 14.88 -15.61
CA GLY A 179 -3.71 14.62 -16.15
C GLY A 179 -2.65 14.20 -15.13
N THR A 180 -2.99 14.06 -13.84
CA THR A 180 -2.05 13.60 -12.81
C THR A 180 -1.98 12.08 -12.74
N GLY A 181 -0.88 11.54 -12.18
CA GLY A 181 -0.64 10.09 -12.14
C GLY A 181 -1.73 9.35 -11.39
N ARG A 182 -2.06 9.83 -10.19
CA ARG A 182 -3.16 9.31 -9.36
C ARG A 182 -4.48 9.22 -10.13
N ARG A 183 -4.85 10.26 -10.88
CA ARG A 183 -6.15 10.32 -11.59
C ARG A 183 -6.14 9.46 -12.84
N PHE A 184 -5.08 9.54 -13.64
CA PHE A 184 -4.94 8.76 -14.87
C PHE A 184 -4.90 7.25 -14.56
N LEU A 185 -4.00 6.83 -13.65
CA LEU A 185 -3.85 5.43 -13.28
C LEU A 185 -5.08 4.90 -12.54
N GLY A 186 -5.73 5.72 -11.70
CA GLY A 186 -6.96 5.30 -11.02
C GLY A 186 -8.15 5.03 -11.95
N GLY A 187 -8.12 5.55 -13.18
CA GLY A 187 -9.09 5.23 -14.22
C GLY A 187 -8.65 4.11 -15.17
N LEU A 188 -7.34 3.85 -15.25
CA LEU A 188 -6.76 2.81 -16.11
C LEU A 188 -6.68 1.45 -15.41
N LEU A 189 -6.25 1.44 -14.15
CA LEU A 189 -6.04 0.24 -13.36
C LEU A 189 -7.37 -0.28 -12.80
N ASP A 190 -7.39 -1.57 -12.49
CA ASP A 190 -8.58 -2.27 -12.03
C ASP A 190 -9.00 -1.87 -10.59
N HIS A 191 -10.04 -2.52 -10.09
CA HIS A 191 -10.60 -2.24 -8.76
C HIS A 191 -9.71 -2.70 -7.60
N THR A 192 -8.68 -3.52 -7.86
CA THR A 192 -7.71 -4.00 -6.85
C THR A 192 -6.54 -3.03 -6.66
N SER A 193 -6.36 -2.11 -7.61
CA SER A 193 -5.31 -1.11 -7.60
C SER A 193 -5.76 0.20 -6.91
N TYR A 194 -4.97 0.65 -5.94
CA TYR A 194 -5.16 1.93 -5.24
C TYR A 194 -4.07 2.94 -5.60
N CYS A 195 -4.48 4.10 -6.09
CA CYS A 195 -3.58 5.18 -6.49
C CYS A 195 -3.68 6.35 -5.53
N TYR A 196 -2.55 6.74 -4.94
CA TYR A 196 -2.44 7.86 -4.01
C TYR A 196 -1.43 8.90 -4.50
N THR A 197 -1.64 10.14 -4.09
CA THR A 197 -0.58 11.15 -4.03
C THR A 197 -0.29 11.43 -2.55
N LEU A 198 0.93 11.14 -2.09
CA LEU A 198 1.38 11.47 -0.74
C LEU A 198 2.01 12.86 -0.78
N GLU A 199 1.36 13.85 -0.21
CA GLU A 199 1.89 15.20 -0.08
C GLU A 199 2.59 15.35 1.27
N VAL A 200 3.76 15.98 1.29
CA VAL A 200 4.47 16.32 2.53
C VAL A 200 4.82 17.80 2.56
N SER A 201 4.43 18.50 3.62
CA SER A 201 4.72 19.93 3.81
C SER A 201 6.21 20.26 3.63
N PHE A 202 6.52 21.37 2.95
CA PHE A 202 7.90 21.90 2.87
C PHE A 202 8.42 22.45 4.20
N TYR A 203 7.52 22.86 5.09
CA TYR A 203 7.86 23.71 6.22
C TYR A 203 7.82 22.94 7.52
N SER A 204 6.64 22.49 7.91
CA SER A 204 6.38 22.00 9.25
C SER A 204 5.18 21.06 9.32
N TYR A 205 5.10 20.34 10.42
CA TYR A 205 3.97 19.54 10.83
C TYR A 205 3.51 19.95 12.23
N THR A 206 2.24 19.70 12.53
CA THR A 206 1.69 19.80 13.89
C THR A 206 1.45 18.40 14.45
N ILE A 207 1.78 18.20 15.72
CA ILE A 207 1.47 16.95 16.42
C ILE A 207 0.03 17.02 16.92
N GLY A 208 -0.73 15.94 16.78
CA GLY A 208 -2.12 15.88 17.24
C GLY A 208 -2.28 16.33 18.69
N GLY A 209 -3.18 17.29 18.92
CA GLY A 209 -3.42 17.89 20.24
C GLY A 209 -2.53 19.11 20.57
N THR A 210 -1.62 19.51 19.67
CA THR A 210 -0.78 20.71 19.82
C THR A 210 -1.00 21.68 18.67
N THR A 211 -0.86 22.98 18.95
CA THR A 211 -0.85 24.05 17.93
C THR A 211 0.55 24.45 17.52
N ALA A 212 1.57 23.85 18.13
CA ALA A 212 2.97 24.16 17.85
C ALA A 212 3.40 23.54 16.51
N ALA A 213 3.88 24.40 15.61
CA ALA A 213 4.49 23.98 14.36
C ALA A 213 5.92 23.48 14.61
N VAL A 214 6.20 22.22 14.28
CA VAL A 214 7.54 21.64 14.31
C VAL A 214 8.11 21.66 12.89
N PRO A 215 9.24 22.35 12.65
CA PRO A 215 9.88 22.34 11.33
C PRO A 215 10.27 20.92 10.91
N TYR A 216 10.04 20.59 9.64
CA TYR A 216 10.51 19.33 9.10
C TYR A 216 12.04 19.34 8.99
N THR A 217 12.67 18.41 9.71
CA THR A 217 14.08 18.07 9.52
C THR A 217 14.20 16.94 8.50
N GLU A 218 15.40 16.75 7.95
CA GLU A 218 15.68 15.60 7.07
C GLU A 218 15.30 14.26 7.74
N GLU A 219 15.65 14.10 9.02
CA GLU A 219 15.30 12.92 9.80
C GLU A 219 13.78 12.77 9.98
N ALA A 220 13.03 13.86 10.14
CA ALA A 220 11.57 13.80 10.21
C ALA A 220 10.94 13.34 8.88
N TYR A 221 11.42 13.85 7.74
CA TYR A 221 11.01 13.36 6.43
C TYR A 221 11.32 11.87 6.26
N MET A 222 12.53 11.44 6.65
CA MET A 222 12.92 10.02 6.61
C MET A 222 12.04 9.18 7.53
N LYS A 223 11.74 9.65 8.75
CA LYS A 223 10.84 8.99 9.71
C LYS A 223 9.47 8.75 9.11
N LEU A 224 8.87 9.75 8.46
CA LEU A 224 7.60 9.58 7.74
C LEU A 224 7.71 8.48 6.67
N GLY A 225 8.80 8.49 5.89
CA GLY A 225 9.06 7.43 4.91
C GLY A 225 9.14 6.03 5.52
N ARG A 226 9.86 5.86 6.64
CA ARG A 226 9.90 4.59 7.36
C ARG A 226 8.52 4.15 7.85
N ASN A 227 7.71 5.10 8.33
CA ASN A 227 6.35 4.83 8.78
C ASN A 227 5.42 4.42 7.63
N VAL A 228 5.56 5.02 6.44
CA VAL A 228 4.87 4.56 5.22
C VAL A 228 5.22 3.10 4.93
N ALA A 229 6.50 2.76 4.93
CA ALA A 229 6.95 1.39 4.65
C ALA A 229 6.43 0.38 5.69
N ARG A 230 6.44 0.73 6.98
CA ARG A 230 5.90 -0.09 8.07
C ARG A 230 4.39 -0.32 7.94
N THR A 231 3.66 0.71 7.49
CA THR A 231 2.20 0.67 7.36
C THR A 231 1.73 -0.40 6.37
N PHE A 232 2.54 -0.77 5.37
CA PHE A 232 2.22 -1.89 4.49
C PHE A 232 2.03 -3.20 5.28
N LEU A 233 2.86 -3.48 6.29
CA LEU A 233 2.72 -4.70 7.07
C LEU A 233 1.39 -4.74 7.81
N ASP A 234 0.99 -3.62 8.41
CA ASP A 234 -0.28 -3.51 9.14
C ASP A 234 -1.48 -3.62 8.18
N TYR A 235 -1.38 -3.00 7.00
CA TYR A 235 -2.40 -3.09 5.95
C TYR A 235 -2.64 -4.54 5.51
N TYR A 236 -1.58 -5.26 5.14
CA TYR A 236 -1.73 -6.66 4.68
C TYR A 236 -2.11 -7.61 5.81
N ARG A 237 -1.68 -7.36 7.05
CA ARG A 237 -2.16 -8.13 8.22
C ARG A 237 -3.66 -7.95 8.45
N LEU A 238 -4.15 -6.72 8.36
CA LEU A 238 -5.56 -6.42 8.56
C LEU A 238 -6.41 -7.04 7.45
N ASN A 239 -6.01 -6.89 6.19
CA ASN A 239 -6.77 -7.44 5.06
C ASN A 239 -6.84 -8.97 5.10
N ALA A 240 -5.74 -9.66 5.42
CA ALA A 240 -5.76 -11.11 5.55
C ALA A 240 -6.60 -11.60 6.74
N MET A 241 -6.75 -10.78 7.81
CA MET A 241 -7.71 -11.07 8.87
C MET A 241 -9.16 -10.87 8.40
N VAL A 242 -9.43 -9.81 7.64
CA VAL A 242 -10.75 -9.54 7.07
C VAL A 242 -11.17 -10.65 6.10
N GLU A 243 -10.27 -11.10 5.21
CA GLU A 243 -10.53 -12.23 4.32
C GLU A 243 -10.84 -13.52 5.08
N LYS A 244 -10.10 -13.82 6.16
CA LYS A 244 -10.35 -14.99 7.01
C LYS A 244 -11.71 -14.95 7.71
N VAL A 245 -12.15 -13.78 8.13
CA VAL A 245 -13.47 -13.58 8.77
C VAL A 245 -14.59 -13.60 7.73
N ALA A 246 -14.32 -13.15 6.50
CA ALA A 246 -15.28 -13.11 5.40
C ALA A 246 -15.54 -14.49 4.75
N ILE A 247 -14.62 -15.45 4.87
CA ILE A 247 -14.87 -16.84 4.50
C ILE A 247 -15.91 -17.41 5.48
N PRO A 248 -17.13 -17.77 5.02
CA PRO A 248 -18.15 -18.28 5.92
C PRO A 248 -17.65 -19.56 6.60
N MET A 249 -17.66 -19.61 7.93
CA MET A 249 -17.53 -20.88 8.65
C MET A 249 -18.52 -21.89 8.07
N PRO A 250 -18.12 -23.16 7.84
CA PRO A 250 -19.03 -24.17 7.34
C PRO A 250 -20.24 -24.21 8.27
N ARG A 251 -21.43 -23.93 7.72
CA ARG A 251 -22.67 -24.12 8.46
C ARG A 251 -22.71 -25.59 8.87
N LEU A 252 -22.58 -25.86 10.17
CA LEU A 252 -22.93 -27.17 10.71
C LEU A 252 -24.36 -27.46 10.24
N ARG A 253 -24.52 -28.54 9.46
CA ARG A 253 -25.82 -28.97 8.96
C ARG A 253 -26.75 -29.17 10.16
N PRO A 254 -27.94 -28.56 10.21
CA PRO A 254 -28.90 -28.88 11.24
C PRO A 254 -29.55 -30.23 10.90
N GLY A 255 -29.47 -31.17 11.84
CA GLY A 255 -30.31 -32.37 11.88
C GLY A 255 -29.74 -33.61 11.19
N ALA A 256 -29.02 -34.43 11.94
CA ALA A 256 -29.14 -35.87 11.81
C ALA A 256 -29.58 -36.36 13.20
N GLU A 257 -30.84 -36.77 13.30
CA GLU A 257 -31.35 -37.45 14.50
C GLU A 257 -30.60 -38.78 14.71
N PRO A 258 -30.40 -39.22 15.96
CA PRO A 258 -29.75 -40.49 16.24
C PRO A 258 -30.73 -41.64 15.97
N GLU A 259 -30.45 -42.47 14.95
CA GLU A 259 -31.14 -43.76 14.81
C GLU A 259 -30.78 -44.68 15.97
N ALA A 260 -31.82 -45.10 16.68
CA ALA A 260 -31.77 -45.94 17.86
C ALA A 260 -31.24 -47.34 17.53
N SER A 261 -30.36 -47.82 18.40
CA SER A 261 -29.90 -49.20 18.46
C SER A 261 -31.01 -50.14 18.94
N GLY A 262 -31.35 -51.13 18.11
CA GLY A 262 -31.72 -52.50 18.51
C GLY A 262 -33.17 -52.77 18.90
N GLU A 263 -33.82 -53.71 18.18
CA GLU A 263 -34.32 -54.94 18.80
C GLU A 263 -34.73 -56.02 17.78
N MET A 264 -34.72 -57.26 18.28
CA MET A 264 -34.65 -58.54 17.58
C MET A 264 -35.91 -58.92 16.77
N ARG A 265 -35.67 -59.73 15.73
CA ARG A 265 -36.69 -60.54 15.04
C ARG A 265 -37.22 -61.65 15.97
N PRO A 266 -38.53 -61.97 15.94
CA PRO A 266 -38.99 -63.29 16.33
C PRO A 266 -39.05 -64.23 15.11
N ALA A 267 -38.70 -65.48 15.37
CA ALA A 267 -38.93 -66.64 14.52
C ALA A 267 -40.32 -67.26 14.81
N GLY A 268 -40.87 -67.97 13.83
CA GLY A 268 -42.10 -68.80 13.90
C GLY A 268 -42.87 -68.69 12.58
N ASP A 269 -42.78 -69.68 11.68
CA ASP A 269 -43.67 -70.86 11.54
C ASP A 269 -44.96 -70.45 10.79
N THR A 270 -45.55 -71.13 9.80
CA THR A 270 -45.45 -72.45 9.15
C THR A 270 -46.43 -72.43 7.95
N GLU A 271 -46.24 -73.35 6.99
CA GLU A 271 -47.27 -74.00 6.14
C GLU A 271 -48.23 -73.16 5.26
N SER A 272 -48.03 -73.20 3.94
CA SER A 272 -48.77 -74.00 2.94
C SER A 272 -48.63 -73.43 1.52
#